data_AF-A0A662JEN5-F1
#
_entry.id   AF-A0A662JEN5-F1
#
_cell.length_a   1.000
_cell.length_b   1.000
_cell.length_c   1.000
_cell.angle_alpha   90.00
_cell.angle_beta   90.00
_cell.angle_gamma   90.00
#
_symmetry.space_group_name_H-M   'P 1'
#
loop_
_entity.id
_entity.type
_entity.pdbx_description
1 polymer ?
#
loop_
_entity_poly.entity_id
_entity_poly.type
_entity_poly.pdbx_seq_one_letter_code
_entity_poly.pdbx_strand_id
1 'polypeptide(L)'
;MNGSKLDELLRMVNPNRYAVTEDWRARVEEALSKLKADRMALILEAKDRYEELTYRERKTVGYLLTLEAEEQTKARGLFEVGDLCSGLDYAFVEARGVKVRGDTARHFCGFKAKDSVFVFREVGYGFLSHSVNCTGVVGRAGLNAGFKAVNCKLIIQTP
;
A
#
# COMPACT_ATOMS: atom_id res chain seq x y z
N MET A 1 23.26 -19.76 -0.51
CA MET A 1 22.86 -18.34 -0.63
C MET A 1 22.00 -18.03 0.58
N ASN A 2 22.47 -17.17 1.49
CA ASN A 2 21.60 -16.64 2.55
C ASN A 2 20.74 -15.55 1.90
N GLY A 3 19.52 -15.90 1.49
CA GLY A 3 18.58 -14.93 0.93
C GLY A 3 18.19 -13.87 1.96
N SER A 4 17.78 -12.69 1.49
CA SER A 4 17.35 -11.63 2.40
C SER A 4 16.05 -12.01 3.12
N LYS A 5 15.70 -11.31 4.20
CA LYS A 5 14.42 -11.51 4.88
C LYS A 5 13.23 -11.17 3.97
N LEU A 6 13.42 -10.25 3.02
CA LEU A 6 12.42 -9.96 1.99
C LEU A 6 12.24 -11.16 1.05
N ASP A 7 13.32 -11.77 0.58
CA ASP A 7 13.23 -12.96 -0.28
C ASP A 7 12.50 -14.11 0.43
N GLU A 8 12.76 -14.29 1.73
CA GLU A 8 12.08 -15.29 2.55
C GLU A 8 10.58 -14.99 2.69
N LEU A 9 10.22 -13.72 2.98
CA LEU A 9 8.83 -13.27 3.03
C LEU A 9 8.10 -13.53 1.71
N LEU A 10 8.67 -13.08 0.58
CA LEU A 10 8.06 -13.21 -0.73
C LEU A 10 7.81 -14.69 -1.09
N ARG A 11 8.75 -15.57 -0.75
CA ARG A 11 8.60 -17.02 -0.91
C ARG A 11 7.46 -17.60 -0.05
N MET A 12 7.33 -17.16 1.20
CA MET A 12 6.28 -17.63 2.10
C MET A 12 4.88 -17.16 1.68
N VAL A 13 4.76 -15.92 1.18
CA VAL A 13 3.48 -15.34 0.76
C VAL A 13 3.01 -15.89 -0.59
N ASN A 14 3.93 -16.34 -1.45
CA ASN A 14 3.62 -16.77 -2.83
C ASN A 14 2.36 -17.66 -2.90
N PRO A 15 1.29 -17.20 -3.58
CA PRO A 15 0.00 -17.88 -3.57
C PRO A 15 0.07 -19.22 -4.29
N ASN A 16 -0.80 -20.15 -3.88
CA ASN A 16 -1.01 -21.33 -4.69
C ASN A 16 -1.73 -20.89 -5.98
N ARG A 17 -1.14 -21.14 -7.16
CA ARG A 17 -1.72 -20.71 -8.46
C ARG A 17 -3.14 -21.21 -8.73
N TYR A 18 -3.61 -22.19 -7.95
CA TYR A 18 -4.92 -22.81 -8.07
C TYR A 18 -5.95 -22.29 -7.06
N ALA A 19 -5.54 -21.48 -6.08
CA ALA A 19 -6.45 -20.97 -5.07
C ALA A 19 -7.12 -19.68 -5.54
N VAL A 20 -8.40 -19.76 -5.88
CA VAL A 20 -9.20 -18.66 -6.44
C VAL A 20 -9.63 -17.64 -5.37
N THR A 21 -9.70 -18.05 -4.10
CA THR A 21 -10.24 -17.24 -2.98
C THR A 21 -9.22 -17.03 -1.85
N GLU A 22 -7.92 -17.09 -2.14
CA GLU A 22 -6.88 -16.94 -1.11
C GLU A 22 -6.88 -15.53 -0.51
N ASP A 23 -6.99 -15.47 0.82
CA ASP A 23 -6.84 -14.23 1.59
C ASP A 23 -5.35 -13.83 1.64
N TRP A 24 -4.96 -12.96 0.71
CA TRP A 24 -3.58 -12.48 0.59
C TRP A 24 -3.11 -11.77 1.85
N ARG A 25 -4.00 -11.02 2.51
CA ARG A 25 -3.66 -10.27 3.70
C ARG A 25 -3.27 -11.22 4.83
N ALA A 26 -4.09 -12.24 5.07
CA ALA A 26 -3.82 -13.24 6.11
C ALA A 26 -2.47 -13.94 5.90
N ARG A 27 -2.11 -14.25 4.64
CA ARG A 27 -0.80 -14.82 4.29
C ARG A 27 0.37 -13.90 4.64
N VAL A 28 0.25 -12.60 4.33
CA VAL A 28 1.30 -11.62 4.66
C VAL A 28 1.45 -11.50 6.17
N GLU A 29 0.35 -11.39 6.91
CA GLU A 29 0.34 -11.31 8.38
C GLU A 29 0.95 -12.58 9.01
N GLU A 30 0.58 -13.78 8.52
CA GLU A 30 1.15 -15.05 8.99
C GLU A 30 2.65 -15.14 8.74
N ALA A 31 3.10 -14.76 7.54
CA ALA A 31 4.51 -14.80 7.18
C ALA A 31 5.35 -13.82 8.03
N LEU A 32 4.85 -12.60 8.26
CA LEU A 32 5.51 -11.62 9.14
C LEU A 32 5.62 -12.12 10.58
N SER A 33 4.55 -12.74 11.11
CA SER A 33 4.52 -13.30 12.46
C SER A 33 5.62 -14.36 12.65
N LYS A 34 5.82 -15.23 11.64
CA LYS A 34 6.86 -16.26 11.65
C LYS A 34 8.27 -15.68 11.52
N LEU A 35 8.47 -14.71 10.62
CA LEU A 35 9.78 -14.12 10.33
C LEU A 35 10.33 -13.22 11.46
N LYS A 36 9.44 -12.68 12.31
CA LYS A 36 9.81 -11.70 13.35
C LYS A 36 10.71 -10.60 12.79
N ALA A 37 10.32 -10.09 11.63
CA ALA A 37 11.06 -9.07 10.89
C ALA A 37 10.46 -7.69 11.14
N ASP A 38 11.32 -6.67 11.15
CA ASP A 38 10.86 -5.29 11.12
C ASP A 38 10.23 -5.00 9.75
N ARG A 39 8.97 -4.57 9.75
CA ARG A 39 8.23 -4.25 8.53
C ARG A 39 8.86 -3.09 7.79
N MET A 40 9.33 -2.08 8.50
CA MET A 40 9.92 -0.90 7.86
C MET A 40 11.21 -1.23 7.12
N ALA A 41 12.09 -2.05 7.72
CA ALA A 41 13.26 -2.57 7.03
C ALA A 41 12.91 -3.34 5.74
N LEU A 42 11.89 -4.19 5.78
CA LEU A 42 11.43 -4.94 4.59
C LEU A 42 10.86 -4.02 3.50
N ILE A 43 10.11 -2.99 3.89
CA ILE A 43 9.54 -2.00 2.96
C ILE A 43 10.66 -1.21 2.26
N LEU A 44 11.65 -0.76 3.02
CA LEU A 44 12.80 -0.03 2.47
C LEU A 44 13.58 -0.88 1.48
N GLU A 45 13.91 -2.13 1.85
CA GLU A 45 14.58 -3.06 0.93
C GLU A 45 13.74 -3.31 -0.34
N ALA A 46 12.42 -3.45 -0.18
CA ALA A 46 11.53 -3.67 -1.30
C ALA A 46 11.38 -2.46 -2.23
N LYS A 47 11.50 -1.24 -1.69
CA LYS A 47 11.50 0.01 -2.48
C LYS A 47 12.71 0.04 -3.42
N ASP A 48 13.89 -0.29 -2.91
CA ASP A 48 15.13 -0.28 -3.70
C ASP A 48 15.11 -1.30 -4.85
N ARG A 49 14.38 -2.40 -4.68
CA ARG A 49 14.26 -3.49 -5.66
C ARG A 49 12.95 -3.50 -6.44
N TYR A 50 12.11 -2.47 -6.28
CA TYR A 50 10.70 -2.55 -6.66
C TYR A 50 10.46 -2.86 -8.15
N GLU A 51 11.33 -2.37 -9.03
CA GLU A 51 11.24 -2.62 -10.47
C GLU A 51 11.50 -4.10 -10.83
N GLU A 52 12.33 -4.79 -10.05
CA GLU A 52 12.66 -6.21 -10.22
C GLU A 52 11.54 -7.13 -9.73
N LEU A 53 10.67 -6.63 -8.84
CA LEU A 53 9.59 -7.41 -8.25
C LEU A 53 8.50 -7.71 -9.28
N THR A 54 8.02 -8.95 -9.28
CA THR A 54 6.82 -9.34 -10.02
C THR A 54 5.58 -8.63 -9.48
N TYR A 55 4.52 -8.61 -10.28
CA TYR A 55 3.22 -8.05 -9.86
C TYR A 55 2.74 -8.56 -8.50
N ARG A 56 2.91 -9.87 -8.23
CA ARG A 56 2.49 -10.51 -6.99
C ARG A 56 3.32 -10.02 -5.80
N GLU A 57 4.62 -9.90 -6.00
CA GLU A 57 5.55 -9.42 -4.96
C GLU A 57 5.30 -7.94 -4.66
N ARG A 58 5.05 -7.11 -5.68
CA ARG A 58 4.64 -5.71 -5.49
C ARG A 58 3.34 -5.58 -4.68
N LYS A 59 2.38 -6.50 -4.88
CA LYS A 59 1.16 -6.57 -4.05
C LYS A 59 1.49 -6.89 -2.59
N THR A 60 2.43 -7.81 -2.34
CA THR A 60 2.93 -8.10 -0.98
C THR A 60 3.53 -6.86 -0.33
N VAL A 61 4.36 -6.09 -1.06
CA VAL A 61 4.90 -4.81 -0.57
C VAL A 61 3.77 -3.82 -0.23
N GLY A 62 2.73 -3.76 -1.06
CA GLY A 62 1.54 -2.97 -0.79
C GLY A 62 0.86 -3.32 0.54
N TYR A 63 0.77 -4.62 0.88
CA TYR A 63 0.27 -5.04 2.19
C TYR A 63 1.23 -4.73 3.33
N LEU A 64 2.56 -4.81 3.14
CA LEU A 64 3.51 -4.37 4.17
C LEU A 64 3.26 -2.91 4.57
N LEU A 65 3.15 -2.03 3.57
CA LEU A 65 2.80 -0.63 3.76
C LEU A 65 1.42 -0.46 4.41
N THR A 66 0.42 -1.24 4.01
CA THR A 66 -0.92 -1.22 4.64
C THR A 66 -0.85 -1.53 6.13
N LEU A 67 -0.22 -2.64 6.49
CA LEU A 67 -0.18 -3.13 7.86
C LEU A 67 0.56 -2.14 8.76
N GLU A 68 1.68 -1.60 8.28
CA GLU A 68 2.41 -0.53 8.97
C GLU A 68 1.53 0.72 9.14
N ALA A 69 0.87 1.17 8.07
CA ALA A 69 0.00 2.34 8.11
C ALA A 69 -1.16 2.18 9.10
N GLU A 70 -1.78 1.01 9.16
CA GLU A 70 -2.87 0.74 10.11
C GLU A 70 -2.40 0.80 11.55
N GLU A 71 -1.23 0.23 11.85
CA GLU A 71 -0.68 0.29 13.20
C GLU A 71 -0.27 1.71 13.59
N GLN A 72 0.46 2.40 12.72
CA GLN A 72 0.88 3.77 12.98
C GLN A 72 -0.32 4.72 13.08
N THR A 73 -1.38 4.51 12.29
CA THR A 73 -2.61 5.29 12.41
C THR A 73 -3.32 5.01 13.73
N LYS A 74 -3.40 3.77 14.18
CA LYS A 74 -3.98 3.43 15.50
C LYS A 74 -3.20 4.06 16.64
N ALA A 75 -1.86 4.04 16.56
CA ALA A 75 -0.99 4.54 17.61
C ALA A 75 -0.89 6.07 17.64
N ARG A 76 -0.84 6.71 16.48
CA ARG A 76 -0.44 8.14 16.33
C ARG A 76 -1.47 8.99 15.58
N GLY A 77 -2.51 8.39 15.02
CA GLY A 77 -3.53 9.09 14.25
C GLY A 77 -3.14 9.49 12.83
N LEU A 78 -1.87 9.40 12.46
CA LEU A 78 -1.36 9.65 11.10
C LEU A 78 -0.04 8.90 10.89
N PHE A 79 0.11 8.27 9.72
CA PHE A 79 1.37 7.71 9.26
C PHE A 79 2.00 8.61 8.19
N GLU A 80 3.15 9.20 8.51
CA GLU A 80 3.92 10.01 7.57
C GLU A 80 4.93 9.13 6.83
N VAL A 81 4.65 8.83 5.56
CA VAL A 81 5.49 7.97 4.72
C VAL A 81 6.48 8.75 3.86
N GLY A 82 6.40 10.08 3.82
CA GLY A 82 7.30 10.91 3.01
C GLY A 82 7.40 10.42 1.58
N ASP A 83 8.63 10.14 1.12
CA ASP A 83 8.93 9.67 -0.23
C ASP A 83 8.90 8.14 -0.37
N LEU A 84 8.53 7.37 0.67
CA LEU A 84 8.55 5.90 0.62
C LEU A 84 7.65 5.32 -0.47
N CYS A 85 6.59 6.03 -0.84
CA CYS A 85 5.69 5.62 -1.90
C CYS A 85 6.10 6.10 -3.30
N SER A 86 7.20 6.86 -3.41
CA SER A 86 7.64 7.40 -4.69
C SER A 86 7.97 6.27 -5.67
N GLY A 87 7.37 6.33 -6.85
CA GLY A 87 7.52 5.29 -7.88
C GLY A 87 6.79 3.97 -7.60
N LEU A 88 6.04 3.85 -6.49
CA LEU A 88 5.27 2.64 -6.18
C LEU A 88 3.87 2.69 -6.80
N ASP A 89 3.47 1.57 -7.41
CA ASP A 89 2.18 1.42 -8.11
C ASP A 89 1.10 0.73 -7.27
N TYR A 90 1.46 0.14 -6.13
CA TYR A 90 0.56 -0.63 -5.27
C TYR A 90 0.83 -0.29 -3.81
N ALA A 91 0.34 0.86 -3.35
CA ALA A 91 0.49 1.30 -1.97
C ALA A 91 -0.84 1.18 -1.21
N PHE A 92 -0.80 0.74 0.04
CA PHE A 92 -1.95 0.68 0.95
C PHE A 92 -3.14 -0.15 0.41
N VAL A 93 -2.84 -1.36 -0.08
CA VAL A 93 -3.83 -2.32 -0.58
C VAL A 93 -4.75 -2.78 0.55
N GLU A 94 -6.06 -2.70 0.32
CA GLU A 94 -7.12 -3.15 1.24
C GLU A 94 -7.00 -2.55 2.65
N ALA A 95 -6.52 -1.30 2.72
CA ALA A 95 -6.30 -0.58 3.95
C ALA A 95 -7.61 -0.26 4.69
N ARG A 96 -7.60 -0.33 6.02
CA ARG A 96 -8.78 -0.12 6.86
C ARG A 96 -8.50 0.92 7.93
N GLY A 97 -9.22 2.04 7.90
CA GLY A 97 -9.07 3.08 8.91
C GLY A 97 -7.71 3.77 8.89
N VAL A 98 -6.98 3.74 7.76
CA VAL A 98 -5.63 4.35 7.70
C VAL A 98 -5.71 5.84 7.46
N LYS A 99 -4.76 6.57 8.00
CA LYS A 99 -4.52 7.98 7.71
C LYS A 99 -3.06 8.10 7.30
N VAL A 100 -2.81 8.40 6.04
CA VAL A 100 -1.47 8.43 5.47
C VAL A 100 -1.17 9.78 4.85
N ARG A 101 0.05 10.28 5.06
CA ARG A 101 0.62 11.42 4.35
C ARG A 101 1.91 11.02 3.65
N GLY A 102 2.01 11.27 2.35
CA GLY A 102 3.23 11.03 1.58
C GLY A 102 3.46 12.06 0.48
N ASP A 103 4.52 11.88 -0.28
CA ASP A 103 4.90 12.75 -1.39
C ASP A 103 4.22 12.31 -2.68
N THR A 104 4.60 11.13 -3.17
CA THR A 104 4.16 10.65 -4.48
C THR A 104 3.75 9.18 -4.43
N ALA A 105 2.76 8.79 -5.23
CA ALA A 105 2.44 7.40 -5.54
C ALA A 105 2.03 7.30 -7.01
N ARG A 106 2.66 6.38 -7.76
CA ARG A 106 2.54 6.35 -9.22
C ARG A 106 1.18 5.85 -9.67
N HIS A 107 0.75 4.68 -9.18
CA HIS A 107 -0.57 4.11 -9.44
C HIS A 107 -1.16 3.49 -8.17
N PHE A 108 -2.47 3.23 -8.17
CA PHE A 108 -3.23 2.45 -7.16
C PHE A 108 -2.76 2.58 -5.69
N CYS A 109 -2.60 3.81 -5.22
CA CYS A 109 -2.57 4.06 -3.78
C CYS A 109 -3.98 3.88 -3.21
N GLY A 110 -4.13 3.47 -1.94
CA GLY A 110 -5.42 3.32 -1.28
C GLY A 110 -6.40 2.36 -1.96
N PHE A 111 -5.93 1.40 -2.77
CA PHE A 111 -6.76 0.47 -3.53
C PHE A 111 -7.62 -0.42 -2.61
N LYS A 112 -8.93 -0.46 -2.85
CA LYS A 112 -9.93 -1.12 -1.98
C LYS A 112 -9.84 -0.67 -0.52
N ALA A 113 -9.36 0.56 -0.27
CA ALA A 113 -9.31 1.08 1.07
C ALA A 113 -10.72 1.35 1.60
N LYS A 114 -10.88 1.25 2.91
CA LYS A 114 -12.14 1.51 3.61
C LYS A 114 -11.91 2.45 4.79
N ASP A 115 -12.79 3.43 4.95
CA ASP A 115 -12.80 4.36 6.09
C ASP A 115 -11.44 5.08 6.27
N SER A 116 -10.76 5.40 5.16
CA SER A 116 -9.35 5.81 5.15
C SER A 116 -9.11 7.20 4.54
N VAL A 117 -8.02 7.86 4.94
CA VAL A 117 -7.60 9.18 4.48
C VAL A 117 -6.19 9.11 3.88
N PHE A 118 -6.02 9.64 2.67
CA PHE A 118 -4.76 9.68 1.96
C PHE A 118 -4.43 11.12 1.55
N VAL A 119 -3.27 11.62 1.97
CA VAL A 119 -2.79 12.97 1.68
C VAL A 119 -1.48 12.86 0.90
N PHE A 120 -1.46 13.27 -0.36
CA PHE A 120 -0.28 13.16 -1.23
C PHE A 120 -0.04 14.44 -2.01
N ARG A 121 1.22 14.76 -2.33
CA ARG A 121 1.50 15.88 -3.24
C ARG A 121 1.08 15.52 -4.66
N GLU A 122 1.47 14.33 -5.12
CA GLU A 122 1.14 13.85 -6.46
C GLU A 122 0.69 12.39 -6.44
N VAL A 123 -0.37 12.10 -7.18
CA VAL A 123 -0.86 10.74 -7.39
C VAL A 123 -1.16 10.51 -8.87
N GLY A 124 -0.90 9.31 -9.36
CA GLY A 124 -1.33 8.94 -10.71
C GLY A 124 -2.65 8.17 -10.74
N TYR A 125 -2.81 7.37 -11.79
CA TYR A 125 -4.04 6.62 -12.08
C TYR A 125 -4.44 5.66 -10.95
N GLY A 126 -5.74 5.59 -10.63
CA GLY A 126 -6.29 4.59 -9.72
C GLY A 126 -6.12 4.86 -8.21
N PHE A 127 -5.75 6.08 -7.81
CA PHE A 127 -5.49 6.52 -6.42
C PHE A 127 -6.57 6.20 -5.36
N LEU A 128 -7.84 6.01 -5.70
CA LEU A 128 -8.86 5.55 -4.74
C LEU A 128 -9.68 4.40 -5.34
N SER A 129 -9.01 3.57 -6.14
CA SER A 129 -9.75 2.60 -6.94
C SER A 129 -10.39 1.52 -6.07
N HIS A 130 -11.69 1.28 -6.29
CA HIS A 130 -12.53 0.35 -5.52
C HIS A 130 -12.68 0.67 -4.03
N SER A 131 -12.34 1.88 -3.61
CA SER A 131 -12.33 2.28 -2.21
C SER A 131 -13.71 2.75 -1.73
N VAL A 132 -13.97 2.64 -0.43
CA VAL A 132 -15.27 2.95 0.18
C VAL A 132 -15.09 3.88 1.37
N ASN A 133 -15.94 4.90 1.52
CA ASN A 133 -15.93 5.84 2.66
C ASN A 133 -14.55 6.47 2.89
N CYS A 134 -13.93 7.02 1.85
CA CYS A 134 -12.54 7.45 1.90
C CYS A 134 -12.36 8.92 1.54
N THR A 135 -11.24 9.50 1.95
CA THR A 135 -10.87 10.88 1.56
C THR A 135 -9.47 10.89 0.96
N GLY A 136 -9.35 11.43 -0.24
CA GLY A 136 -8.08 11.74 -0.88
C GLY A 136 -7.85 13.24 -0.91
N VAL A 137 -6.70 13.72 -0.48
CA VAL A 137 -6.26 15.12 -0.59
C VAL A 137 -4.99 15.15 -1.42
N VAL A 138 -5.02 15.81 -2.58
CA VAL A 138 -3.93 15.75 -3.55
C VAL A 138 -3.60 17.11 -4.15
N GLY A 139 -2.32 17.45 -4.29
CA GLY A 139 -1.90 18.66 -5.01
C GLY A 139 -2.02 18.50 -6.53
N ARG A 140 -1.64 17.33 -7.04
CA ARG A 140 -1.74 16.96 -8.45
C ARG A 140 -2.27 15.53 -8.59
N ALA A 141 -3.21 15.33 -9.52
CA ALA A 141 -3.78 14.03 -9.82
C ALA A 141 -3.66 13.69 -11.31
N GLY A 142 -3.27 12.46 -11.63
CA GLY A 142 -3.39 11.89 -12.96
C GLY A 142 -4.85 11.73 -13.38
N LEU A 143 -5.09 11.63 -14.70
CA LEU A 143 -6.42 11.34 -15.25
C LEU A 143 -6.96 10.04 -14.63
N ASN A 144 -8.20 10.05 -14.13
CA ASN A 144 -8.90 8.91 -13.49
C ASN A 144 -8.40 8.45 -12.11
N ALA A 145 -8.09 9.38 -11.21
CA ALA A 145 -7.72 9.07 -9.81
C ALA A 145 -8.81 8.32 -8.98
N GLY A 146 -10.09 8.36 -9.36
CA GLY A 146 -11.23 7.86 -8.56
C GLY A 146 -12.03 6.70 -9.16
N PHE A 147 -11.38 5.71 -9.79
CA PHE A 147 -12.09 4.63 -10.49
C PHE A 147 -12.90 3.71 -9.55
N LYS A 148 -14.24 3.70 -9.69
CA LYS A 148 -15.17 2.84 -8.92
C LYS A 148 -15.11 3.06 -7.40
N ALA A 149 -14.79 4.28 -6.95
CA ALA A 149 -14.86 4.64 -5.54
C ALA A 149 -16.31 4.89 -5.10
N VAL A 150 -16.68 4.47 -3.89
CA VAL A 150 -18.03 4.62 -3.33
C VAL A 150 -17.97 5.49 -2.08
N ASN A 151 -18.74 6.58 -2.07
CA ASN A 151 -18.76 7.53 -0.95
C ASN A 151 -17.35 8.04 -0.58
N CYS A 152 -16.51 8.26 -1.59
CA CYS A 152 -15.18 8.82 -1.41
C CYS A 152 -15.12 10.27 -1.88
N LYS A 153 -14.43 11.11 -1.13
CA LYS A 153 -14.18 12.51 -1.47
C LYS A 153 -12.76 12.68 -1.99
N LEU A 154 -12.60 13.28 -3.16
CA LEU A 154 -11.30 13.72 -3.67
C LEU A 154 -11.22 15.24 -3.56
N ILE A 155 -10.24 15.75 -2.83
CA ILE A 155 -9.94 17.16 -2.65
C ILE A 155 -8.67 17.45 -3.43
N ILE A 156 -8.78 18.29 -4.46
CA ILE A 156 -7.61 18.75 -5.22
C ILE A 156 -7.21 20.10 -4.64
N GLN A 157 -6.03 20.17 -4.05
CA GLN A 157 -5.44 21.41 -3.57
C GLN A 157 -4.84 22.12 -4.78
N THR A 158 -5.63 22.99 -5.42
CA THR A 158 -5.09 23.91 -6.42
C THR A 158 -4.14 24.89 -5.74
N PRO A 159 -2.97 25.18 -6.34
CA PRO A 159 -2.07 26.24 -5.89
C PRO A 159 -2.77 27.57 -5.71
#